data_AF-A0A2M8JQY3-F1
#
_entry.id   AF-A0A2M8JQY3-F1
#
_cell.length_a   1.000
_cell.length_b   1.000
_cell.length_c   1.000
_cell.angle_alpha   90.00
_cell.angle_beta   90.00
_cell.angle_gamma   90.00
#
_symmetry.space_group_name_H-M   'P 1'
#
loop_
_entity.id
_entity.type
_entity.pdbx_description
1 polymer ?
#
loop_
_entity_poly.entity_id
_entity_poly.type
_entity_poly.pdbx_seq_one_letter_code
_entity_poly.pdbx_strand_id
1 'polypeptide(L)'
;MSKNFIHPLSSIETIDTVDGKKEVMNSWAFASMIWSGVINEKPSALGMAQELFGSSEENKSHLARLIALTKKGDITATRTAIALMAFAVDEKLEETFDGN
;
A
#
# COMPACT_ATOMS: atom_id res chain seq x y z
N MET A 1 -2.72 -17.95 -12.67
CA MET A 1 -1.86 -16.86 -13.15
C MET A 1 -1.39 -16.07 -11.95
N SER A 2 -0.10 -16.10 -11.62
CA SER A 2 0.44 -15.25 -10.54
C SER A 2 0.30 -13.79 -10.99
N LYS A 3 -0.47 -12.98 -10.25
CA LYS A 3 -0.43 -11.53 -10.41
C LYS A 3 1.01 -11.11 -10.18
N ASN A 4 1.68 -10.67 -11.24
CA ASN A 4 3.08 -10.24 -11.17
C ASN A 4 3.15 -9.11 -10.14
N PHE A 5 3.77 -9.41 -9.01
CA PHE A 5 4.07 -8.42 -7.99
C PHE A 5 5.06 -7.43 -8.60
N ILE A 6 4.59 -6.23 -8.94
CA ILE A 6 5.45 -5.16 -9.44
C ILE A 6 6.12 -4.55 -8.20
N HIS A 7 7.42 -4.79 -8.06
CA HIS A 7 8.22 -4.20 -6.99
C HIS A 7 8.36 -2.68 -7.29
N PRO A 8 8.42 -1.80 -6.27
CA PRO A 8 8.57 -0.35 -6.49
C PRO A 8 9.78 -0.03 -7.36
N LEU A 9 10.87 -0.79 -7.16
CA LEU A 9 12.08 -0.67 -7.96
C LEU A 9 11.87 -0.97 -9.46
N SER A 10 10.99 -1.92 -9.82
CA SER A 10 10.69 -2.20 -11.24
C SER A 10 9.82 -1.12 -11.90
N SER A 11 8.98 -0.41 -11.12
CA SER A 11 8.22 0.74 -11.62
C SER A 11 9.08 2.00 -11.74
N ILE A 12 10.10 2.15 -10.87
CA ILE A 12 11.04 3.28 -10.91
C ILE A 12 11.87 3.27 -12.20
N GLU A 13 12.18 2.10 -12.76
CA GLU A 13 12.91 1.98 -14.03
C GLU A 13 12.12 2.50 -15.23
N THR A 14 10.78 2.52 -15.15
CA THR A 14 9.89 3.00 -16.22
C THR A 14 9.49 4.47 -16.09
N ILE A 15 9.90 5.15 -15.02
CA ILE A 15 9.60 6.58 -14.80
C ILE A 15 10.82 7.39 -15.22
N ASP A 16 10.65 8.32 -16.15
CA ASP A 16 11.78 9.06 -16.73
C ASP A 16 12.14 10.34 -15.96
N THR A 17 11.31 10.77 -15.03
CA THR A 17 11.53 12.00 -14.25
C THR A 17 12.01 11.68 -12.83
N VAL A 18 12.93 12.51 -12.32
CA VAL A 18 13.41 12.41 -10.93
C VAL A 18 12.26 12.63 -9.95
N ASP A 19 11.33 13.52 -10.27
CA ASP A 19 10.22 13.85 -9.38
C ASP A 19 9.16 12.74 -9.34
N GLY A 20 8.80 12.13 -10.48
CA GLY A 20 7.91 10.96 -10.48
C GLY A 20 8.50 9.76 -9.72
N LYS A 21 9.82 9.56 -9.76
CA LYS A 21 10.49 8.53 -8.94
C LYS A 21 10.36 8.82 -7.45
N LYS A 22 10.49 10.09 -7.04
CA LYS A 22 10.34 10.50 -5.64
C LYS A 22 8.91 10.29 -5.15
N GLU A 23 7.92 10.63 -5.96
CA GLU A 23 6.49 10.44 -5.64
C GLU A 23 6.19 8.97 -5.34
N VAL A 24 6.56 8.06 -6.25
CA VAL A 24 6.40 6.62 -6.03
C VAL A 24 7.16 6.17 -4.79
N MET A 25 8.41 6.57 -4.61
CA MET A 25 9.16 6.20 -3.39
C MET A 25 8.47 6.69 -2.10
N ASN A 26 7.88 7.88 -2.11
CA ASN A 26 7.19 8.45 -0.96
C ASN A 26 5.90 7.69 -0.64
N SER A 27 5.08 7.36 -1.65
CA SER A 27 3.85 6.58 -1.45
C SER A 27 4.14 5.19 -0.89
N TRP A 28 5.18 4.52 -1.40
CA TRP A 28 5.61 3.23 -0.88
C TRP A 28 6.19 3.30 0.53
N ALA A 29 6.97 4.35 0.83
CA ALA A 29 7.48 4.59 2.19
C ALA A 29 6.34 4.85 3.18
N PHE A 30 5.37 5.67 2.79
CA PHE A 30 4.19 5.99 3.60
C PHE A 30 3.32 4.74 3.83
N ALA A 31 3.03 3.96 2.79
CA ALA A 31 2.33 2.69 2.91
C ALA A 31 3.06 1.70 3.83
N SER A 32 4.39 1.64 3.75
CA SER A 32 5.21 0.79 4.63
C SER A 32 5.12 1.22 6.10
N MET A 33 5.09 2.53 6.37
CA MET A 33 4.90 3.06 7.72
C MET A 33 3.52 2.71 8.29
N ILE A 34 2.46 2.85 7.49
CA ILE A 34 1.10 2.45 7.89
C ILE A 34 1.09 0.95 8.19
N TRP A 35 1.60 0.11 7.28
CA TRP A 35 1.59 -1.35 7.48
C TRP A 35 2.34 -1.76 8.74
N SER A 36 3.51 -1.18 8.98
CA SER A 36 4.27 -1.40 10.23
C SER A 36 3.44 -1.05 11.46
N GLY A 37 2.69 0.06 11.42
CA GLY A 37 1.75 0.42 12.47
C GLY A 37 0.64 -0.60 12.68
N VAL A 38 0.07 -1.15 11.59
CA VAL A 38 -0.96 -2.20 11.64
C VAL A 38 -0.44 -3.46 12.33
N ILE A 39 0.76 -3.92 11.97
CA ILE A 39 1.36 -5.12 12.55
C ILE A 39 1.72 -4.93 14.03
N ASN A 40 2.10 -3.70 14.41
CA ASN A 40 2.32 -3.28 15.79
C ASN A 40 1.03 -2.88 16.53
N GLU A 41 -0.14 -3.23 15.98
CA GLU A 41 -1.45 -3.06 16.61
C GLU A 41 -1.79 -1.61 16.99
N LYS A 42 -1.27 -0.63 16.23
CA LYS A 42 -1.59 0.78 16.42
C LYS A 42 -3.00 1.07 15.85
N PRO A 43 -3.98 1.51 16.66
CA PRO A 43 -5.36 1.70 16.19
C PRO A 43 -5.49 2.72 15.05
N SER A 44 -4.72 3.81 15.10
CA SER A 44 -4.71 4.82 14.03
C SER A 44 -4.22 4.28 12.70
N ALA A 45 -3.21 3.39 12.71
CA ALA A 45 -2.70 2.75 11.51
C ALA A 45 -3.69 1.74 10.93
N LEU A 46 -4.42 1.00 11.78
CA LEU A 46 -5.50 0.13 11.34
C LEU A 46 -6.63 0.93 10.68
N GLY A 47 -7.01 2.07 11.25
CA GLY A 47 -8.00 2.97 10.64
C GLY A 47 -7.57 3.48 9.27
N MET A 48 -6.31 3.94 9.13
CA MET A 48 -5.77 4.36 7.83
C MET A 48 -5.73 3.22 6.82
N ALA A 49 -5.31 2.01 7.21
CA ALA A 49 -5.29 0.85 6.32
C ALA A 49 -6.71 0.45 5.88
N GLN A 50 -7.70 0.53 6.77
CA GLN A 50 -9.11 0.31 6.40
C GLN A 50 -9.62 1.35 5.40
N GLU A 51 -9.23 2.61 5.56
CA GLU A 51 -9.60 3.68 4.62
C GLU A 51 -8.96 3.46 3.24
N LEU A 52 -7.69 3.05 3.18
CA LEU A 52 -6.97 2.79 1.93
C LEU A 52 -7.44 1.52 1.23
N PHE A 53 -7.81 0.47 1.97
CA PHE A 53 -8.41 -0.74 1.39
C PHE A 53 -9.87 -0.52 0.98
N GLY A 54 -10.55 0.50 1.52
CA GLY A 54 -11.95 0.77 1.26
C GLY A 54 -12.92 -0.01 2.16
N SER A 55 -14.20 0.36 2.07
CA SER A 55 -15.24 0.00 3.05
C SER A 55 -16.02 -1.28 2.74
N SER A 56 -15.76 -1.95 1.61
CA SER A 56 -16.47 -3.18 1.24
C SER A 56 -16.14 -4.34 2.18
N GLU A 57 -17.08 -5.25 2.41
CA GLU A 57 -16.84 -6.44 3.25
C GLU A 57 -15.75 -7.36 2.66
N GLU A 58 -15.64 -7.40 1.33
CA GLU A 58 -14.55 -8.10 0.65
C GLU A 58 -13.19 -7.51 1.02
N ASN A 59 -13.06 -6.17 0.98
CA ASN A 59 -11.80 -5.49 1.30
C ASN A 59 -11.43 -5.61 2.77
N LYS A 60 -12.41 -5.55 3.68
CA LYS A 60 -12.20 -5.83 5.11
C LYS A 60 -11.69 -7.24 5.37
N SER A 61 -12.32 -8.24 4.74
CA SER A 61 -11.91 -9.65 4.84
C SER A 61 -10.50 -9.86 4.28
N HIS A 62 -10.20 -9.23 3.15
CA HIS A 62 -8.88 -9.28 2.54
C HIS A 62 -7.80 -8.63 3.43
N LEU A 63 -8.06 -7.45 4.00
CA LEU A 63 -7.18 -6.79 4.95
C LEU A 63 -6.90 -7.68 6.17
N ALA A 64 -7.95 -8.25 6.78
CA ALA A 64 -7.81 -9.14 7.92
C ALA A 64 -6.95 -10.38 7.59
N ARG A 65 -7.14 -10.97 6.41
CA ARG A 65 -6.31 -12.08 5.91
C ARG A 65 -4.85 -11.68 5.76
N LEU A 66 -4.56 -10.52 5.17
CA LEU A 66 -3.19 -10.05 4.96
C LEU A 66 -2.48 -9.75 6.29
N ILE A 67 -3.20 -9.21 7.28
CA ILE A 67 -2.68 -9.01 8.64
C ILE A 67 -2.31 -10.36 9.26
N ALA A 68 -3.22 -11.34 9.20
CA ALA A 68 -3.02 -12.66 9.78
C ALA A 68 -1.83 -13.41 9.15
N LEU A 69 -1.66 -13.32 7.82
CA LEU A 69 -0.53 -13.90 7.11
C LEU A 69 0.78 -13.19 7.44
N THR A 70 0.79 -11.86 7.49
CA THR A 70 1.98 -11.08 7.84
C THR A 70 2.47 -11.40 9.25
N LYS A 71 1.57 -11.52 10.24
CA LYS A 71 1.92 -11.92 11.61
C LYS A 71 2.53 -13.33 11.70
N LYS A 72 2.31 -14.18 10.69
CA LYS A 72 2.94 -15.50 10.56
C LYS A 72 4.30 -15.47 9.84
N GLY A 73 4.79 -14.28 9.47
CA GLY A 73 6.04 -14.12 8.75
C GLY A 73 5.92 -14.21 7.22
N ASP A 74 4.70 -14.14 6.67
CA ASP A 74 4.50 -14.15 5.22
C ASP A 74 4.94 -12.80 4.60
N ILE A 75 6.13 -12.81 4.01
CA ILE A 75 6.73 -11.67 3.32
C ILE A 75 5.91 -11.28 2.08
N THR A 76 5.26 -12.25 1.41
CA THR A 76 4.43 -11.98 0.23
C THR A 76 3.17 -11.21 0.65
N ALA A 77 2.54 -11.60 1.76
CA ALA A 77 1.41 -10.86 2.31
C ALA A 77 1.79 -9.42 2.71
N THR A 78 2.96 -9.27 3.35
CA THR A 78 3.50 -7.94 3.71
C THR A 78 3.66 -7.05 2.49
N ARG A 79 4.33 -7.56 1.46
CA ARG A 79 4.57 -6.87 0.20
C ARG A 79 3.27 -6.52 -0.52
N THR A 80 2.33 -7.45 -0.55
CA THR A 80 1.02 -7.25 -1.18
C THR A 80 0.25 -6.12 -0.51
N ALA A 81 0.21 -6.10 0.82
CA ALA A 81 -0.50 -5.06 1.56
C ALA A 81 0.11 -3.67 1.35
N ILE A 82 1.44 -3.56 1.38
CA ILE A 82 2.15 -2.30 1.12
C ILE A 82 1.86 -1.82 -0.31
N ALA A 83 1.91 -2.72 -1.31
CA ALA A 83 1.63 -2.35 -2.69
C ALA A 83 0.20 -1.81 -2.87
N LEU A 84 -0.80 -2.52 -2.34
CA LEU A 84 -2.20 -2.09 -2.41
C LEU A 84 -2.41 -0.70 -1.78
N MET A 85 -1.78 -0.46 -0.64
CA MET A 85 -1.86 0.86 0.01
C MET A 85 -1.10 1.94 -0.75
N ALA A 86 0.07 1.63 -1.33
CA ALA A 86 0.84 2.59 -2.10
C ALA A 86 0.05 3.08 -3.32
N PHE A 87 -0.58 2.16 -4.06
CA PHE A 87 -1.45 2.52 -5.18
C PHE A 87 -2.65 3.37 -4.74
N ALA A 88 -3.32 3.00 -3.65
CA ALA A 88 -4.43 3.80 -3.11
C ALA A 88 -4.00 5.21 -2.64
N VAL A 89 -2.74 5.36 -2.20
CA VAL A 89 -2.17 6.68 -1.86
C VAL A 89 -1.91 7.48 -3.13
N ASP A 90 -1.31 6.87 -4.16
CA ASP A 90 -1.09 7.52 -5.45
C ASP A 90 -2.41 8.02 -6.05
N GLU A 91 -3.45 7.17 -6.10
CA GLU A 91 -4.80 7.54 -6.58
C GLU A 91 -5.38 8.74 -5.79
N LYS A 92 -5.28 8.74 -4.46
CA LYS A 92 -5.76 9.87 -3.64
C LYS A 92 -4.98 11.15 -3.85
N LEU A 93 -3.67 11.06 -4.12
CA LEU A 93 -2.85 12.23 -4.42
C LEU A 93 -3.24 12.82 -5.78
N GLU A 94 -3.40 11.99 -6.80
CA GLU A 94 -3.91 12.41 -8.12
C GLU A 94 -5.28 13.11 -7.99
N GLU A 95 -6.24 12.51 -7.28
CA GLU A 95 -7.55 13.12 -7.04
C GLU A 95 -7.48 14.49 -6.33
N THR A 96 -6.53 14.65 -5.41
CA THR A 96 -6.39 15.87 -4.60
C THR A 96 -5.67 17.00 -5.35
N PHE A 97 -4.70 16.66 -6.20
CA PHE A 97 -3.81 17.64 -6.84
C PHE A 97 -4.11 17.87 -8.32
N ASP A 98 -4.61 16.88 -9.07
CA ASP A 98 -4.94 16.99 -10.49
C ASP A 98 -6.44 17.23 -10.74
N GLY A 99 -7.27 17.14 -9.70
CA GLY A 99 -8.69 17.48 -9.74
C GLY A 99 -9.02 18.98 -9.82
N ASN A 100 -8.02 19.85 -10.03
CA ASN A 100 -8.16 21.31 -10.16
C ASN A 100 -7.59 21.86 -11.48
#